data_AF-A0A6N9C5P5-F1
#
_entry.id   AF-A0A6N9C5P5-F1
#
_cell.length_a   1.000
_cell.length_b   1.000
_cell.length_c   1.000
_cell.angle_alpha   90.00
_cell.angle_beta   90.00
_cell.angle_gamma   90.00
#
_symmetry.space_group_name_H-M   'P 1'
#
loop_
_entity.id
_entity.type
_entity.pdbx_description
1 polymer ?
#
loop_
_entity_poly.entity_id
_entity_poly.type
_entity_poly.pdbx_seq_one_letter_code
_entity_poly.pdbx_strand_id
1 'polypeptide(L)'
;MSAKKLAPEQSEALRRIPAIEQLLSRKPFLAMEEHYSRDLITEALRTVTAEVRRQILNAEIMQPPDESAYTALVRAELESLTAPALRPIVNATGTITHTNLGRSLLSASASESLAQAAANYVNLEYDLDTGARGHRDQLTEPLLQRLTGCEASTIVNNNAAAVLLALNTLARGKEVIVSRGELIEIGGAFRIPDVMEASGAILREVGTTNRTHLRDYENAINEKTALILKVHPSNYQVVGFASTPTMEELTELGRQHGIPTMEDLGSGSLIDLTRYGLPYEPVVRERINAGVDVVTFSGDKLLGGSQAGIIVGRLDAIEKIRKNPLMRALRVGKLTIAALEATLRLYLNEKELTEKLPMLQRYTRSLAELRESTEKLAHQLQKIFGDTVQVTVEDSTAQLGSGSLPVDTLPSLAVNLHVPQISAETLAAHFRAQPIPVIGRVQDERLRFDGRTVFETELAHIVEAAKGVMEKIQVELNHST
;
A
#
# COMPACT_ATOMS: atom_id res chain seq x y z
N MET A 1 16.29 38.36 -28.97
CA MET A 1 15.50 38.79 -27.80
C MET A 1 16.31 39.82 -27.04
N SER A 2 15.81 41.06 -26.96
CA SER A 2 16.49 42.18 -26.29
C SER A 2 16.70 41.84 -24.81
N ALA A 3 17.95 41.86 -24.34
CA ALA A 3 18.24 41.79 -22.91
C ALA A 3 17.51 42.96 -22.23
N LYS A 4 16.49 42.64 -21.41
CA LYS A 4 15.86 43.65 -20.53
C LYS A 4 16.99 44.28 -19.73
N LYS A 5 17.18 45.60 -19.87
CA LYS A 5 18.17 46.35 -19.11
C LYS A 5 17.76 46.25 -17.63
N LEU A 6 18.56 45.56 -16.82
CA LEU A 6 18.31 45.40 -15.39
C LEU A 6 18.15 46.78 -14.73
N ALA A 7 17.18 46.92 -13.82
CA ALA A 7 17.03 48.14 -13.07
C ALA A 7 18.30 48.36 -12.20
N PRO A 8 18.73 49.61 -11.96
CA PRO A 8 19.91 49.91 -11.13
C PRO A 8 19.87 49.22 -9.76
N GLU A 9 18.68 49.19 -9.14
CA GLU A 9 18.42 48.56 -7.84
C GLU A 9 18.64 47.04 -7.89
N GLN A 10 18.20 46.36 -8.96
CA GLN A 10 18.44 44.92 -9.15
C GLN A 10 19.94 44.62 -9.33
N SER A 11 20.65 45.46 -10.10
CA SER A 11 22.09 45.31 -10.27
C SER A 11 22.86 45.51 -8.96
N GLU A 12 22.39 46.39 -8.08
CA GLU A 12 23.00 46.61 -6.77
C GLU A 12 22.71 45.43 -5.83
N ALA A 13 21.47 44.94 -5.79
CA ALA A 13 21.07 43.78 -5.00
C ALA A 13 21.86 42.51 -5.37
N LEU A 14 22.07 42.26 -6.67
CA LEU A 14 22.86 41.13 -7.16
C LEU A 14 24.31 41.16 -6.69
N ARG A 15 24.92 42.35 -6.57
CA ARG A 15 26.30 42.51 -6.09
C ARG A 15 26.44 42.25 -4.60
N ARG A 16 25.35 42.32 -3.84
CA ARG A 16 25.33 42.06 -2.38
C ARG A 16 25.22 40.56 -2.05
N ILE A 17 24.96 39.69 -3.03
CA ILE A 17 24.97 38.23 -2.82
C ILE A 17 26.40 37.79 -2.45
N PRO A 18 26.63 37.17 -1.28
CA PRO A 18 27.96 36.72 -0.89
C PRO A 18 28.53 35.64 -1.83
N ALA A 19 29.85 35.62 -2.00
CA ALA A 19 30.50 34.52 -2.71
C ALA A 19 30.40 33.22 -1.91
N ILE A 20 30.24 32.08 -2.59
CA ILE A 20 30.10 30.77 -1.93
C ILE A 20 31.30 30.48 -1.02
N GLU A 21 32.53 30.77 -1.46
CA GLU A 21 33.73 30.55 -0.64
C GLU A 21 33.73 31.41 0.64
N GLN A 22 33.18 32.63 0.56
CA GLN A 22 33.02 33.47 1.75
C GLN A 22 32.00 32.87 2.71
N LEU A 23 30.88 32.33 2.21
CA LEU A 23 29.87 31.66 3.03
C LEU A 23 30.45 30.41 3.70
N LEU A 24 31.18 29.56 2.97
CA LEU A 24 31.83 28.35 3.51
C LEU A 24 32.77 28.65 4.69
N SER A 25 33.42 29.81 4.71
CA SER A 25 34.29 30.21 5.82
C SER A 25 33.57 30.75 7.07
N ARG A 26 32.24 30.96 7.03
CA ARG A 26 31.51 31.53 8.16
C ARG A 26 31.09 30.47 9.16
N LYS A 27 31.04 30.86 10.44
CA LYS A 27 30.71 29.98 11.57
C LYS A 27 29.43 29.14 11.36
N PRO A 28 28.31 29.69 10.85
CA PRO A 28 27.09 28.88 10.70
C PRO A 28 27.24 27.71 9.72
N PHE A 29 28.03 27.87 8.65
CA PHE A 29 28.26 26.84 7.65
C PHE A 29 29.36 25.86 8.06
N LEU A 30 30.39 26.33 8.78
CA LEU A 30 31.37 25.44 9.41
C LEU A 30 30.70 24.51 10.44
N ALA A 31 29.72 25.01 11.20
CA ALA A 31 28.95 24.17 12.12
C ALA A 31 28.11 23.09 11.41
N MET A 32 27.75 23.29 10.13
CA MET A 32 27.05 22.26 9.34
C MET A 32 27.97 21.11 8.94
N GLU A 33 29.30 21.30 8.91
CA GLU A 33 30.27 20.26 8.58
C GLU A 33 30.32 19.12 9.63
N GLU A 34 29.73 19.32 10.83
CA GLU A 34 29.56 18.25 11.83
C GLU A 34 28.60 17.15 11.36
N HIS A 35 27.68 17.48 10.45
CA HIS A 35 26.61 16.57 10.01
C HIS A 35 26.59 16.34 8.50
N TYR A 36 27.14 17.25 7.71
CA TYR A 36 27.10 17.21 6.25
C TYR A 36 28.52 17.33 5.67
N SER A 37 28.75 16.68 4.52
CA SER A 37 30.02 16.87 3.81
C SER A 37 30.11 18.29 3.25
N ARG A 38 31.32 18.83 3.17
CA ARG A 38 31.59 20.15 2.57
C ARG A 38 31.07 20.25 1.13
N ASP A 39 31.15 19.16 0.37
CA ASP A 39 30.62 19.11 -1.00
C ASP A 39 29.11 19.31 -1.03
N LEU A 40 28.37 18.65 -0.13
CA LEU A 40 26.92 18.78 -0.02
C LEU A 40 26.50 20.19 0.45
N ILE A 41 27.23 20.77 1.41
CA ILE A 41 27.04 22.16 1.84
C ILE A 41 27.27 23.12 0.66
N THR A 42 28.30 22.87 -0.15
CA THR A 42 28.61 23.67 -1.33
C THR A 42 27.50 23.56 -2.39
N GLU A 43 26.95 22.37 -2.60
CA GLU A 43 25.79 22.15 -3.48
C GLU A 43 24.56 22.93 -3.00
N ALA A 44 24.18 22.78 -1.72
CA ALA A 44 23.06 23.50 -1.14
C ALA A 44 23.24 25.03 -1.22
N LEU A 45 24.45 25.52 -0.93
CA LEU A 45 24.81 26.92 -1.12
C LEU A 45 24.63 27.37 -2.56
N ARG A 46 25.04 26.57 -3.56
CA ARG A 46 24.83 26.89 -4.98
C ARG A 46 23.35 26.99 -5.32
N THR A 47 22.54 26.04 -4.87
CA THR A 47 21.09 26.03 -5.11
C THR A 47 20.42 27.25 -4.51
N VAL A 48 20.61 27.50 -3.21
CA VAL A 48 20.03 28.66 -2.51
C VAL A 48 20.50 29.97 -3.12
N THR A 49 21.79 30.09 -3.46
CA THR A 49 22.33 31.30 -4.09
C THR A 49 21.76 31.53 -5.49
N ALA A 50 21.54 30.47 -6.27
CA ALA A 50 20.92 30.56 -7.58
C ALA A 50 19.45 31.00 -7.46
N GLU A 51 18.73 30.52 -6.45
CA GLU A 51 17.35 30.90 -6.18
C GLU A 51 17.22 32.36 -5.72
N VAL A 52 18.04 32.81 -4.76
CA VAL A 52 18.10 34.23 -4.36
C VAL A 52 18.40 35.13 -5.57
N ARG A 53 19.32 34.70 -6.44
CA ARG A 53 19.61 35.40 -7.70
C ARG A 53 18.39 35.47 -8.62
N ARG A 54 17.65 34.36 -8.78
CA ARG A 54 16.43 34.29 -9.60
C ARG A 54 15.36 35.26 -9.07
N GLN A 55 15.13 35.27 -7.76
CA GLN A 55 14.16 36.14 -7.10
C GLN A 55 14.49 37.63 -7.33
N ILE A 56 15.77 38.03 -7.23
CA ILE A 56 16.20 39.41 -7.52
C ILE A 56 16.00 39.77 -9.01
N LEU A 57 16.36 38.86 -9.93
CA LEU A 57 16.19 39.07 -11.37
C LEU A 57 14.71 39.25 -11.76
N ASN A 58 13.81 38.55 -11.06
CA ASN A 58 12.37 38.64 -11.24
C ASN A 58 11.72 39.80 -10.47
N ALA A 59 12.49 40.60 -9.73
CA ALA A 59 11.99 41.67 -8.87
C ALA A 59 11.07 41.17 -7.73
N GLU A 60 11.19 39.90 -7.34
CA GLU A 60 10.46 39.31 -6.20
C GLU A 60 11.06 39.81 -4.86
N ILE A 61 12.39 39.98 -4.81
CA ILE A 61 13.09 40.61 -3.69
C ILE A 61 14.12 41.62 -4.21
N MET A 62 14.36 42.70 -3.45
CA MET A 62 15.38 43.72 -3.79
C MET A 62 16.55 43.77 -2.79
N GLN A 63 16.55 42.88 -1.80
CA GLN A 63 17.66 42.70 -0.87
C GLN A 63 17.89 41.21 -0.68
N PRO A 64 19.14 40.72 -0.79
CA PRO A 64 19.43 39.34 -0.45
C PRO A 64 19.16 39.07 1.04
N PRO A 65 18.82 37.83 1.42
CA PRO A 65 18.60 37.47 2.82
C PRO A 65 19.82 37.80 3.69
N ASP A 66 19.57 38.16 4.95
CA ASP A 66 20.65 38.30 5.94
C ASP A 66 21.31 36.94 6.25
N GLU A 67 22.41 36.93 7.00
CA GLU A 67 23.15 35.70 7.30
C GLU A 67 22.28 34.64 8.01
N SER A 68 21.39 35.07 8.90
CA SER A 68 20.52 34.16 9.65
C SER A 68 19.52 33.48 8.71
N ALA A 69 18.82 34.27 7.89
CA ALA A 69 17.88 33.78 6.90
C ALA A 69 18.58 32.91 5.83
N TYR A 70 19.77 33.31 5.37
CA TYR A 70 20.55 32.52 4.42
C TYR A 70 20.97 31.17 5.00
N THR A 71 21.41 31.16 6.27
CA THR A 71 21.75 29.93 6.98
C THR A 71 20.54 29.02 7.12
N ALA A 72 19.36 29.57 7.44
CA ALA A 72 18.11 28.81 7.53
C ALA A 72 17.71 28.20 6.18
N LEU A 73 17.83 28.95 5.08
CA LEU A 73 17.54 28.45 3.72
C LEU A 73 18.47 27.31 3.33
N VAL A 74 19.78 27.44 3.58
CA VAL A 74 20.76 26.37 3.29
C VAL A 74 20.54 25.15 4.16
N ARG A 75 20.20 25.34 5.43
CA ARG A 75 19.82 24.24 6.32
C ARG A 75 18.60 23.49 5.79
N ALA A 76 17.54 24.20 5.40
CA ALA A 76 16.33 23.59 4.85
C ALA A 76 16.62 22.83 3.54
N GLU A 77 17.48 23.36 2.68
CA GLU A 77 17.94 22.67 1.47
C GLU A 77 18.71 21.39 1.81
N LEU A 78 19.64 21.42 2.77
CA LEU A 78 20.38 20.25 3.22
C LEU A 78 19.46 19.19 3.85
N GLU A 79 18.52 19.61 4.68
CA GLU A 79 17.52 18.72 5.28
C GLU A 79 16.64 18.09 4.20
N SER A 80 16.25 18.85 3.16
CA SER A 80 15.50 18.33 2.01
C SER A 80 16.32 17.35 1.17
N LEU A 81 17.59 17.63 0.90
CA LEU A 81 18.48 16.76 0.12
C LEU A 81 18.79 15.43 0.82
N THR A 82 18.82 15.46 2.16
CA THR A 82 19.13 14.29 3.00
C THR A 82 17.90 13.60 3.58
N ALA A 83 16.70 14.14 3.34
CA ALA A 83 15.46 13.54 3.77
C ALA A 83 15.23 12.17 3.09
N PRO A 84 14.77 11.14 3.82
CA PRO A 84 14.37 9.89 3.22
C PRO A 84 13.23 10.08 2.20
N ALA A 85 13.41 9.53 1.00
CA ALA A 85 12.35 9.53 -0.02
C ALA A 85 11.12 8.72 0.42
N LEU A 86 11.34 7.61 1.14
CA LEU A 86 10.29 6.84 1.79
C LEU A 86 10.10 7.37 3.21
N ARG A 87 8.94 7.99 3.46
CA ARG A 87 8.61 8.60 4.75
C ARG A 87 7.22 8.16 5.22
N PRO A 88 6.96 8.18 6.54
CA PRO A 88 5.62 7.98 7.07
C PRO A 88 4.63 8.99 6.50
N ILE A 89 3.40 8.54 6.28
CA ILE A 89 2.30 9.34 5.76
C ILE A 89 1.07 9.06 6.62
N VAL A 90 0.29 10.10 6.92
CA VAL A 90 -1.03 9.94 7.53
C VAL A 90 -2.07 9.67 6.45
N ASN A 91 -2.68 8.48 6.51
CA ASN A 91 -3.82 8.14 5.67
C ASN A 91 -5.11 8.62 6.34
N ALA A 92 -5.71 9.68 5.81
CA ALA A 92 -7.03 10.18 6.18
C ALA A 92 -8.02 10.07 5.00
N THR A 93 -7.75 9.17 4.04
CA THR A 93 -8.58 9.00 2.85
C THR A 93 -9.82 8.15 3.10
N GLY A 94 -9.85 7.37 4.18
CA GLY A 94 -10.90 6.37 4.42
C GLY A 94 -10.75 5.10 3.57
N THR A 95 -9.70 4.98 2.75
CA THR A 95 -9.33 3.71 2.11
C THR A 95 -8.37 2.96 3.02
N ILE A 96 -8.80 1.80 3.54
CA ILE A 96 -8.06 1.07 4.59
C ILE A 96 -6.82 0.38 4.01
N THR A 97 -6.97 -0.57 3.09
CA THR A 97 -5.87 -1.17 2.32
C THR A 97 -5.59 -0.34 1.08
N HIS A 98 -4.81 0.73 1.25
CA HIS A 98 -4.53 1.70 0.18
C HIS A 98 -3.28 1.30 -0.63
N THR A 99 -3.41 0.99 -1.93
CA THR A 99 -2.26 0.53 -2.75
C THR A 99 -1.11 1.55 -2.76
N ASN A 100 -1.43 2.81 -3.04
CA ASN A 100 -0.40 3.86 -3.15
C ASN A 100 0.29 4.20 -1.81
N LEU A 101 -0.33 3.84 -0.67
CA LEU A 101 0.19 4.14 0.67
C LEU A 101 0.76 2.89 1.36
N GLY A 102 1.04 1.81 0.62
CA GLY A 102 1.72 0.63 1.15
C GLY A 102 0.82 -0.48 1.69
N ARG A 103 -0.49 -0.46 1.38
CA ARG A 103 -1.47 -1.50 1.72
C ARG A 103 -1.65 -1.73 3.23
N SER A 104 -1.00 -2.76 3.79
CA SER A 104 -1.26 -3.26 5.13
C SER A 104 -0.23 -2.77 6.14
N LEU A 105 -0.73 -2.41 7.32
CA LEU A 105 0.10 -2.06 8.46
C LEU A 105 0.45 -3.33 9.26
N LEU A 106 1.74 -3.49 9.58
CA LEU A 106 2.20 -4.58 10.44
C LEU A 106 1.77 -4.33 11.89
N SER A 107 1.40 -5.40 12.59
CA SER A 107 1.20 -5.35 14.04
C SER A 107 2.51 -5.02 14.77
N ALA A 108 2.42 -4.66 16.04
CA ALA A 108 3.60 -4.47 16.90
C ALA A 108 4.47 -5.75 16.94
N SER A 109 3.85 -6.93 17.09
CA SER A 109 4.57 -8.21 17.11
C SER A 109 5.26 -8.54 15.80
N ALA A 110 4.65 -8.22 14.66
CA ALA A 110 5.24 -8.41 13.34
C ALA A 110 6.38 -7.43 13.07
N SER A 111 6.22 -6.17 13.48
CA SER A 111 7.27 -5.14 13.39
C SER A 111 8.48 -5.48 14.25
N GLU A 112 8.26 -5.94 15.49
CA GLU A 112 9.31 -6.42 16.39
C GLU A 112 10.03 -7.63 15.79
N SER A 113 9.28 -8.62 15.29
CA SER A 113 9.87 -9.82 14.67
C SER A 113 10.70 -9.47 13.43
N LEU A 114 10.25 -8.50 12.63
CA LEU A 114 11.02 -7.97 11.51
C LEU A 114 12.32 -7.31 11.97
N ALA A 115 12.27 -6.43 12.99
CA ALA A 115 13.44 -5.76 13.55
C ALA A 115 14.45 -6.76 14.12
N GLN A 116 13.98 -7.77 14.86
CA GLN A 116 14.83 -8.86 15.37
C GLN A 116 15.48 -9.66 14.25
N ALA A 117 14.72 -10.01 13.22
CA ALA A 117 15.26 -10.72 12.06
C ALA A 117 16.25 -9.85 11.27
N ALA A 118 16.06 -8.54 11.21
CA ALA A 118 16.99 -7.62 10.56
C ALA A 118 18.32 -7.51 11.32
N ALA A 119 18.26 -7.36 12.64
CA ALA A 119 19.41 -7.14 13.51
C ALA A 119 20.25 -8.39 13.79
N ASN A 120 19.70 -9.60 13.59
CA ASN A 120 20.34 -10.84 14.01
C ASN A 120 20.50 -11.87 12.88
N TYR A 121 21.39 -12.84 13.11
CA TYR A 121 21.33 -14.14 12.43
C TYR A 121 20.09 -14.90 12.91
N VAL A 122 19.44 -15.63 12.00
CA VAL A 122 18.20 -16.36 12.29
C VAL A 122 18.24 -17.75 11.65
N ASN A 123 17.44 -18.67 12.17
CA ASN A 123 17.30 -20.06 11.70
C ASN A 123 16.46 -20.16 10.41
N LEU A 124 16.75 -19.32 9.41
CA LEU A 124 15.94 -19.22 8.18
C LEU A 124 15.94 -20.50 7.32
N GLU A 125 17.10 -21.13 7.18
CA GLU A 125 17.28 -22.40 6.45
C GLU A 125 18.14 -23.36 7.28
N TYR A 126 17.99 -23.29 8.61
CA TYR A 126 18.75 -24.10 9.55
C TYR A 126 17.80 -24.73 10.55
N ASP A 127 17.78 -26.05 10.59
CA ASP A 127 16.94 -26.81 11.49
C ASP A 127 17.69 -26.98 12.82
N LEU A 128 17.09 -26.49 13.91
CA LEU A 128 17.72 -26.45 15.23
C LEU A 128 17.77 -27.82 15.91
N ASP A 129 16.86 -28.74 15.55
CA ASP A 129 16.80 -30.07 16.15
C ASP A 129 17.86 -31.00 15.54
N THR A 130 18.05 -30.90 14.22
CA THR A 130 19.00 -31.73 13.47
C THR A 130 20.39 -31.10 13.31
N GLY A 131 20.50 -29.78 13.46
CA GLY A 131 21.73 -29.04 13.20
C GLY A 131 22.14 -29.03 11.71
N ALA A 132 21.18 -29.22 10.81
CA ALA A 132 21.42 -29.32 9.37
C ALA A 132 20.69 -28.23 8.59
N ARG A 133 20.92 -28.19 7.27
CA ARG A 133 20.18 -27.29 6.38
C ARG A 133 18.71 -27.69 6.34
N GLY A 134 17.83 -26.76 6.72
CA GLY A 134 16.38 -26.90 6.68
C GLY A 134 15.74 -26.17 5.50
N HIS A 135 14.40 -26.22 5.43
CA HIS A 135 13.61 -25.48 4.44
C HIS A 135 12.86 -24.33 5.10
N ARG A 136 12.96 -23.13 4.54
CA ARG A 136 12.33 -21.92 5.11
C ARG A 136 10.81 -22.01 5.30
N ASP A 137 10.13 -22.80 4.47
CA ASP A 137 8.67 -22.97 4.58
C ASP A 137 8.27 -23.58 5.93
N GLN A 138 9.17 -24.32 6.61
CA GLN A 138 8.93 -24.88 7.94
C GLN A 138 8.56 -23.82 8.99
N LEU A 139 8.95 -22.56 8.76
CA LEU A 139 8.65 -21.44 9.68
C LEU A 139 7.19 -20.97 9.61
N THR A 140 6.49 -21.21 8.49
CA THR A 140 5.13 -20.71 8.25
C THR A 140 4.13 -21.81 7.93
N GLU A 141 4.59 -22.91 7.34
CA GLU A 141 3.74 -24.02 6.87
C GLU A 141 2.89 -24.64 7.98
N PRO A 142 3.41 -24.93 9.20
CA PRO A 142 2.58 -25.45 10.27
C PRO A 142 1.41 -24.51 10.65
N LEU A 143 1.64 -23.19 10.59
CA LEU A 143 0.61 -22.19 10.85
C LEU A 143 -0.42 -22.17 9.71
N LEU A 144 0.04 -22.16 8.46
CA LEU A 144 -0.84 -22.17 7.29
C LEU A 144 -1.67 -23.44 7.21
N GLN A 145 -1.10 -24.61 7.48
CA GLN A 145 -1.83 -25.88 7.57
C GLN A 145 -2.93 -25.78 8.63
N ARG A 146 -2.61 -25.28 9.83
CA ARG A 146 -3.58 -25.12 10.91
C ARG A 146 -4.69 -24.11 10.58
N LEU A 147 -4.36 -23.01 9.91
CA LEU A 147 -5.29 -21.94 9.60
C LEU A 147 -6.16 -22.25 8.38
N THR A 148 -5.63 -22.95 7.38
CA THR A 148 -6.31 -23.17 6.10
C THR A 148 -6.78 -24.61 5.88
N GLY A 149 -6.23 -25.57 6.61
CA GLY A 149 -6.48 -27.00 6.38
C GLY A 149 -5.72 -27.59 5.18
N CYS A 150 -4.82 -26.83 4.54
CA CYS A 150 -4.04 -27.35 3.41
C CYS A 150 -3.08 -28.48 3.82
N GLU A 151 -2.67 -29.30 2.87
CA GLU A 151 -1.66 -30.34 3.09
C GLU A 151 -0.24 -29.77 3.11
N ALA A 152 0.04 -28.77 2.27
CA ALA A 152 1.33 -28.11 2.18
C ALA A 152 1.17 -26.65 1.74
N SER A 153 2.23 -25.85 1.94
CA SER A 153 2.26 -24.45 1.56
C SER A 153 3.65 -23.95 1.17
N THR A 154 3.73 -22.93 0.33
CA THR A 154 4.99 -22.24 0.05
C THR A 154 4.76 -20.74 -0.16
N ILE A 155 5.83 -19.95 -0.04
CA ILE A 155 5.75 -18.49 -0.08
C ILE A 155 6.74 -17.91 -1.09
N VAL A 156 6.23 -17.03 -1.93
CA VAL A 156 6.98 -16.27 -2.94
C VAL A 156 6.76 -14.76 -2.78
N ASN A 157 7.47 -13.97 -3.57
CA ASN A 157 7.58 -12.51 -3.44
C ASN A 157 6.24 -11.76 -3.30
N ASN A 158 5.25 -12.11 -4.13
CA ASN A 158 3.91 -11.53 -4.13
C ASN A 158 2.94 -12.48 -4.84
N ASN A 159 1.64 -12.20 -4.80
CA ASN A 159 0.65 -13.09 -5.42
C ASN A 159 0.79 -13.20 -6.95
N ALA A 160 1.27 -12.14 -7.63
CA ALA A 160 1.57 -12.21 -9.06
C ALA A 160 2.64 -13.28 -9.37
N ALA A 161 3.68 -13.34 -8.54
CA ALA A 161 4.70 -14.39 -8.61
C ALA A 161 4.13 -15.76 -8.26
N ALA A 162 3.16 -15.85 -7.35
CA ALA A 162 2.49 -17.10 -7.00
C ALA A 162 1.70 -17.67 -8.18
N VAL A 163 0.90 -16.83 -8.84
CA VAL A 163 0.13 -17.20 -10.03
C VAL A 163 1.06 -17.61 -11.17
N LEU A 164 2.08 -16.80 -11.47
CA LEU A 164 3.09 -17.10 -12.48
C LEU A 164 3.76 -18.46 -12.23
N LEU A 165 4.22 -18.69 -10.99
CA LEU A 165 4.94 -19.91 -10.62
C LEU A 165 4.04 -21.14 -10.69
N ALA A 166 2.81 -21.05 -10.20
CA ALA A 166 1.85 -22.15 -10.23
C ALA A 166 1.50 -22.53 -11.68
N LEU A 167 1.16 -21.56 -12.53
CA LEU A 167 0.85 -21.78 -13.94
C LEU A 167 2.05 -22.37 -14.71
N ASN A 168 3.24 -21.81 -14.49
CA ASN A 168 4.46 -22.30 -15.13
C ASN A 168 4.79 -23.74 -14.71
N THR A 169 4.51 -24.09 -13.45
CA THR A 169 4.78 -25.44 -12.95
C THR A 169 3.76 -26.45 -13.46
N LEU A 170 2.48 -26.10 -13.43
CA LEU A 170 1.39 -27.05 -13.64
C LEU A 170 0.95 -27.16 -15.10
N ALA A 171 1.15 -26.11 -15.90
CA ALA A 171 0.55 -26.02 -17.23
C ALA A 171 1.46 -25.44 -18.33
N ARG A 172 2.78 -25.39 -18.13
CA ARG A 172 3.70 -24.91 -19.18
C ARG A 172 3.58 -25.75 -20.46
N GLY A 173 3.33 -25.07 -21.58
CA GLY A 173 3.13 -25.67 -22.90
C GLY A 173 1.77 -26.37 -23.07
N LYS A 174 0.84 -26.20 -22.12
CA LYS A 174 -0.46 -26.85 -22.09
C LYS A 174 -1.58 -25.85 -21.84
N GLU A 175 -2.82 -26.27 -22.08
CA GLU A 175 -4.00 -25.41 -21.99
C GLU A 175 -4.48 -25.23 -20.55
N VAL A 176 -4.81 -24.00 -20.19
CA VAL A 176 -5.44 -23.61 -18.93
C VAL A 176 -6.80 -23.01 -19.23
N ILE A 177 -7.85 -23.68 -18.75
CA ILE A 177 -9.23 -23.24 -18.95
C ILE A 177 -9.58 -22.19 -17.90
N VAL A 178 -10.08 -21.03 -18.32
CA VAL A 178 -10.48 -19.93 -17.43
C VAL A 178 -11.66 -19.18 -18.02
N SER A 179 -12.54 -18.65 -17.16
CA SER A 179 -13.68 -17.84 -17.59
C SER A 179 -13.20 -16.54 -18.23
N ARG A 180 -13.79 -16.14 -19.36
CA ARG A 180 -13.53 -14.85 -20.01
C ARG A 180 -13.82 -13.67 -19.07
N GLY A 181 -14.82 -13.82 -18.21
CA GLY A 181 -15.17 -12.84 -17.18
C GLY A 181 -14.14 -12.68 -16.07
N GLU A 182 -13.12 -13.54 -16.02
CA GLU A 182 -12.08 -13.59 -14.97
C GLU A 182 -10.68 -13.16 -15.50
N LEU A 183 -10.60 -12.70 -16.76
CA LEU A 183 -9.37 -12.17 -17.37
C LEU A 183 -9.14 -10.70 -16.97
N ILE A 184 -8.75 -10.51 -15.72
CA ILE A 184 -8.80 -9.20 -15.04
C ILE A 184 -7.47 -8.46 -15.09
N GLU A 185 -7.55 -7.14 -14.90
CA GLU A 185 -6.39 -6.28 -14.65
C GLU A 185 -6.44 -5.74 -13.23
N ILE A 186 -5.35 -5.91 -12.47
CA ILE A 186 -5.20 -5.45 -11.09
C ILE A 186 -4.04 -4.46 -11.02
N GLY A 187 -4.27 -3.31 -10.39
CA GLY A 187 -3.21 -2.35 -10.06
C GLY A 187 -2.49 -1.73 -11.28
N GLY A 188 -3.14 -1.70 -12.45
CA GLY A 188 -2.70 -0.98 -13.65
C GLY A 188 -1.62 -1.65 -14.51
N ALA A 189 -1.09 -2.80 -14.10
CA ALA A 189 -0.03 -3.50 -14.85
C ALA A 189 -0.08 -5.03 -14.73
N PHE A 190 -0.81 -5.59 -13.75
CA PHE A 190 -0.96 -7.04 -13.63
C PHE A 190 -2.22 -7.48 -14.36
N ARG A 191 -2.04 -8.18 -15.49
CA ARG A 191 -3.13 -8.71 -16.32
C ARG A 191 -3.02 -10.23 -16.35
N ILE A 192 -4.10 -10.93 -16.01
CA ILE A 192 -4.11 -12.41 -16.00
C ILE A 192 -3.65 -12.99 -17.35
N PRO A 193 -4.11 -12.51 -18.52
CA PRO A 193 -3.62 -12.99 -19.82
C PRO A 193 -2.10 -12.87 -19.99
N ASP A 194 -1.53 -11.71 -19.66
CA ASP A 194 -0.09 -11.43 -19.83
C ASP A 194 0.76 -12.31 -18.90
N VAL A 195 0.25 -12.59 -17.69
CA VAL A 195 0.91 -13.50 -16.72
C VAL A 195 0.82 -14.95 -17.17
N MET A 196 -0.32 -15.37 -17.73
CA MET A 196 -0.49 -16.71 -18.31
C MET A 196 0.48 -16.91 -19.48
N GLU A 197 0.59 -15.94 -20.38
CA GLU A 197 1.55 -15.96 -21.49
C GLU A 197 2.99 -16.06 -20.97
N ALA A 198 3.37 -15.21 -20.02
CA ALA A 198 4.71 -15.23 -19.41
C ALA A 198 5.02 -16.55 -18.68
N SER A 199 4.01 -17.21 -18.12
CA SER A 199 4.15 -18.53 -17.50
C SER A 199 4.43 -19.65 -18.51
N GLY A 200 4.16 -19.41 -19.79
CA GLY A 200 4.19 -20.41 -20.86
C GLY A 200 2.95 -21.30 -20.90
N ALA A 201 1.91 -20.98 -20.14
CA ALA A 201 0.60 -21.62 -20.24
C ALA A 201 -0.15 -21.11 -21.48
N ILE A 202 -0.99 -21.95 -22.07
CA ILE A 202 -1.81 -21.59 -23.22
C ILE A 202 -3.20 -21.23 -22.69
N LEU A 203 -3.59 -19.96 -22.83
CA LEU A 203 -4.90 -19.48 -22.43
C LEU A 203 -6.03 -20.15 -23.25
N ARG A 204 -6.95 -20.83 -22.57
CA ARG A 204 -8.18 -21.39 -23.12
C ARG A 204 -9.39 -20.74 -22.46
N GLU A 205 -9.76 -19.56 -22.94
CA GLU A 205 -10.90 -18.81 -22.38
C GLU A 205 -12.26 -19.44 -22.75
N VAL A 206 -13.20 -19.44 -21.80
CA VAL A 206 -14.56 -19.99 -21.95
C VAL A 206 -15.64 -19.02 -21.47
N GLY A 207 -16.89 -19.28 -21.85
CA GLY A 207 -18.03 -18.46 -21.46
C GLY A 207 -17.97 -17.02 -21.99
N THR A 208 -18.63 -16.12 -21.28
CA THR A 208 -18.74 -14.69 -21.61
C THR A 208 -18.37 -13.82 -20.41
N THR A 209 -18.30 -12.51 -20.59
CA THR A 209 -17.89 -11.57 -19.53
C THR A 209 -18.79 -11.66 -18.29
N ASN A 210 -20.10 -11.74 -18.47
CA ASN A 210 -21.07 -11.76 -17.39
C ASN A 210 -21.53 -13.18 -17.02
N ARG A 211 -21.60 -14.10 -17.97
CA ARG A 211 -22.10 -15.46 -17.75
C ARG A 211 -21.12 -16.51 -18.24
N THR A 212 -20.71 -17.35 -17.31
CA THR A 212 -20.02 -18.61 -17.58
C THR A 212 -20.79 -19.72 -16.88
N HIS A 213 -20.93 -20.85 -17.57
CA HIS A 213 -21.60 -22.04 -17.09
C HIS A 213 -20.61 -23.21 -17.00
N LEU A 214 -20.92 -24.22 -16.19
CA LEU A 214 -20.06 -25.40 -16.03
C LEU A 214 -19.79 -26.12 -17.37
N ARG A 215 -20.82 -26.21 -18.23
CA ARG A 215 -20.70 -26.77 -19.59
C ARG A 215 -19.67 -26.06 -20.46
N ASP A 216 -19.40 -24.77 -20.22
CA ASP A 216 -18.44 -24.02 -21.02
C ASP A 216 -17.02 -24.50 -20.71
N TYR A 217 -16.75 -24.85 -19.44
CA TYR A 217 -15.51 -25.51 -19.03
C TYR A 217 -15.43 -26.93 -19.56
N GLU A 218 -16.48 -27.75 -19.37
CA GLU A 218 -16.53 -29.14 -19.81
C GLU A 218 -16.26 -29.28 -21.32
N ASN A 219 -16.92 -28.47 -22.15
CA ASN A 219 -16.74 -28.49 -23.61
C ASN A 219 -15.34 -28.06 -24.08
N ALA A 220 -14.57 -27.38 -23.24
CA ALA A 220 -13.23 -26.92 -23.58
C ALA A 220 -12.13 -27.93 -23.22
N ILE A 221 -12.45 -28.94 -22.40
CA ILE A 221 -11.51 -30.00 -21.99
C ILE A 221 -11.07 -30.82 -23.20
N ASN A 222 -9.76 -31.02 -23.34
CA ASN A 222 -9.13 -31.85 -24.36
C ASN A 222 -7.80 -32.43 -23.85
N GLU A 223 -7.09 -33.17 -24.71
CA GLU A 223 -5.83 -33.85 -24.37
C GLU A 223 -4.68 -32.92 -23.97
N LYS A 224 -4.78 -31.62 -24.30
CA LYS A 224 -3.80 -30.59 -23.94
C LYS A 224 -4.17 -29.85 -22.67
N THR A 225 -5.37 -30.05 -22.12
CA THR A 225 -5.79 -29.38 -20.88
C THR A 225 -4.96 -29.87 -19.70
N ALA A 226 -4.38 -28.93 -18.96
CA ALA A 226 -3.55 -29.21 -17.79
C ALA A 226 -4.08 -28.63 -16.49
N LEU A 227 -4.94 -27.61 -16.56
CA LEU A 227 -5.41 -26.91 -15.37
C LEU A 227 -6.77 -26.24 -15.65
N ILE A 228 -7.64 -26.30 -14.65
CA ILE A 228 -8.83 -25.43 -14.57
C ILE A 228 -8.49 -24.30 -13.60
N LEU A 229 -8.50 -23.06 -14.08
CA LEU A 229 -8.21 -21.86 -13.30
C LEU A 229 -9.49 -21.09 -13.03
N LYS A 230 -9.65 -20.68 -11.77
CA LYS A 230 -10.59 -19.64 -11.35
C LYS A 230 -9.82 -18.43 -10.82
N VAL A 231 -10.24 -17.22 -11.19
CA VAL A 231 -9.69 -15.98 -10.62
C VAL A 231 -10.79 -15.20 -9.92
N HIS A 232 -10.57 -14.85 -8.65
CA HIS A 232 -11.52 -14.06 -7.88
C HIS A 232 -11.51 -12.59 -8.36
N PRO A 233 -12.66 -12.00 -8.73
CA PRO A 233 -12.76 -10.61 -9.18
C PRO A 233 -12.63 -9.63 -8.00
N SER A 234 -11.42 -9.51 -7.47
CA SER A 234 -11.15 -8.82 -6.22
C SER A 234 -11.16 -7.28 -6.31
N ASN A 235 -11.16 -6.72 -7.53
CA ASN A 235 -11.06 -5.27 -7.76
C ASN A 235 -12.16 -4.66 -8.65
N TYR A 236 -13.16 -5.44 -9.07
CA TYR A 236 -14.39 -4.97 -9.69
C TYR A 236 -15.53 -5.96 -9.39
N GLN A 237 -16.77 -5.59 -9.72
CA GLN A 237 -17.92 -6.50 -9.63
C GLN A 237 -18.78 -6.38 -10.89
N VAL A 238 -19.32 -7.50 -11.37
CA VAL A 238 -20.32 -7.51 -12.45
C VAL A 238 -21.71 -7.50 -11.82
N VAL A 239 -22.47 -6.44 -12.03
CA VAL A 239 -23.84 -6.28 -11.51
C VAL A 239 -24.87 -6.55 -12.62
N GLY A 240 -25.94 -7.26 -12.29
CA GLY A 240 -27.02 -7.61 -13.22
C GLY A 240 -27.08 -9.11 -13.51
N PHE A 241 -27.27 -9.49 -14.79
CA PHE A 241 -27.36 -10.88 -15.21
C PHE A 241 -25.99 -11.56 -15.27
N ALA A 242 -25.46 -11.95 -14.11
CA ALA A 242 -24.18 -12.64 -13.97
C ALA A 242 -24.34 -14.08 -13.47
N SER A 243 -23.46 -14.97 -13.93
CA SER A 243 -23.35 -16.34 -13.40
C SER A 243 -21.92 -16.85 -13.53
N THR A 244 -21.47 -17.58 -12.52
CA THR A 244 -20.19 -18.30 -12.53
C THR A 244 -20.39 -19.65 -11.86
N PRO A 245 -19.73 -20.73 -12.32
CA PRO A 245 -19.67 -21.98 -11.56
C PRO A 245 -19.03 -21.74 -10.19
N THR A 246 -19.44 -22.52 -9.20
CA THR A 246 -18.79 -22.54 -7.88
C THR A 246 -17.47 -23.32 -7.94
N MET A 247 -16.63 -23.19 -6.92
CA MET A 247 -15.40 -23.98 -6.88
C MET A 247 -15.67 -25.47 -6.70
N GLU A 248 -16.71 -25.85 -5.95
CA GLU A 248 -17.11 -27.25 -5.77
C GLU A 248 -17.52 -27.90 -7.11
N GLU A 249 -18.19 -27.15 -7.98
CA GLU A 249 -18.55 -27.63 -9.32
C GLU A 249 -17.30 -27.83 -10.19
N LEU A 250 -16.33 -26.88 -10.12
CA LEU A 250 -15.09 -26.95 -10.89
C LEU A 250 -14.13 -28.04 -10.38
N THR A 251 -14.05 -28.25 -9.07
CA THR A 251 -13.22 -29.31 -8.48
C THR A 251 -13.79 -30.68 -8.79
N GLU A 252 -15.10 -30.85 -8.75
CA GLU A 252 -15.75 -32.10 -9.17
C GLU A 252 -15.53 -32.38 -10.67
N LEU A 253 -15.67 -31.36 -11.53
CA LEU A 253 -15.36 -31.50 -12.96
C LEU A 253 -13.89 -31.89 -13.20
N GLY A 254 -12.96 -31.23 -12.49
CA GLY A 254 -11.53 -31.53 -12.55
C GLY A 254 -11.23 -32.97 -12.12
N ARG A 255 -11.85 -33.42 -11.02
CA ARG A 255 -11.72 -34.79 -10.50
C ARG A 255 -12.22 -35.84 -11.51
N GLN A 256 -13.35 -35.58 -12.17
CA GLN A 256 -13.91 -36.49 -13.19
C GLN A 256 -12.98 -36.69 -14.39
N HIS A 257 -12.20 -35.66 -14.75
CA HIS A 257 -11.30 -35.67 -15.90
C HIS A 257 -9.81 -35.85 -15.54
N GLY A 258 -9.49 -35.94 -14.25
CA GLY A 258 -8.10 -36.03 -13.77
C GLY A 258 -7.28 -34.76 -14.02
N ILE A 259 -7.93 -33.58 -14.00
CA ILE A 259 -7.32 -32.27 -14.24
C ILE A 259 -7.30 -31.48 -12.93
N PRO A 260 -6.14 -30.97 -12.49
CA PRO A 260 -6.07 -30.17 -11.27
C PRO A 260 -6.79 -28.82 -11.42
N THR A 261 -7.21 -28.28 -10.29
CA THR A 261 -7.84 -26.99 -10.13
C THR A 261 -6.94 -26.01 -9.40
N MET A 262 -6.97 -24.76 -9.84
CA MET A 262 -6.29 -23.66 -9.16
C MET A 262 -7.25 -22.48 -9.00
N GLU A 263 -7.22 -21.85 -7.83
CA GLU A 263 -7.90 -20.57 -7.60
C GLU A 263 -6.88 -19.49 -7.24
N ASP A 264 -6.87 -18.39 -8.00
CA ASP A 264 -6.30 -17.14 -7.55
C ASP A 264 -7.36 -16.38 -6.74
N LEU A 265 -7.29 -16.54 -5.42
CA LEU A 265 -8.19 -15.88 -4.48
C LEU A 265 -7.84 -14.40 -4.33
N GLY A 266 -6.56 -14.05 -4.50
CA GLY A 266 -6.06 -12.68 -4.48
C GLY A 266 -6.04 -12.00 -3.10
N SER A 267 -7.18 -11.90 -2.42
CA SER A 267 -7.40 -11.09 -1.21
C SER A 267 -6.82 -11.67 0.07
N GLY A 268 -6.82 -13.00 0.18
CA GLY A 268 -6.19 -13.73 1.27
C GLY A 268 -6.92 -13.66 2.60
N SER A 269 -8.25 -13.66 2.60
CA SER A 269 -9.01 -13.75 3.84
C SER A 269 -8.82 -15.11 4.52
N LEU A 270 -8.27 -15.11 5.74
CA LEU A 270 -8.10 -16.32 6.55
C LEU A 270 -9.29 -16.59 7.48
N ILE A 271 -10.22 -15.64 7.57
CA ILE A 271 -11.36 -15.68 8.49
C ILE A 271 -12.62 -15.20 7.77
N ASP A 272 -13.77 -15.65 8.25
CA ASP A 272 -15.06 -15.10 7.80
C ASP A 272 -15.23 -13.70 8.38
N LEU A 273 -15.29 -12.68 7.52
CA LEU A 273 -15.43 -11.28 7.92
C LEU A 273 -16.89 -10.92 8.30
N THR A 274 -17.87 -11.72 7.87
CA THR A 274 -19.29 -11.46 8.16
C THR A 274 -19.60 -11.54 9.65
N ARG A 275 -18.82 -12.30 10.41
CA ARG A 275 -18.88 -12.35 11.89
C ARG A 275 -18.61 -11.01 12.56
N TYR A 276 -18.02 -10.05 11.84
CA TYR A 276 -17.77 -8.69 12.30
C TYR A 276 -18.70 -7.66 11.63
N GLY A 277 -19.77 -8.10 10.94
CA GLY A 277 -20.66 -7.22 10.19
C GLY A 277 -20.06 -6.63 8.92
N LEU A 278 -18.97 -7.21 8.41
CA LEU A 278 -18.32 -6.83 7.17
C LEU A 278 -18.89 -7.64 5.98
N PRO A 279 -18.72 -7.17 4.73
CA PRO A 279 -19.08 -7.95 3.55
C PRO A 279 -18.39 -9.31 3.50
N TYR A 280 -19.07 -10.29 2.91
CA TYR A 280 -18.49 -11.61 2.69
C TYR A 280 -17.35 -11.53 1.69
N GLU A 281 -16.25 -12.17 2.04
CA GLU A 281 -15.12 -12.40 1.15
C GLU A 281 -14.75 -13.88 1.23
N PRO A 282 -14.42 -14.53 0.09
CA PRO A 282 -13.94 -15.91 0.08
C PRO A 282 -12.84 -16.20 1.11
N VAL A 283 -13.08 -17.22 1.94
CA VAL A 283 -12.11 -17.65 2.95
C VAL A 283 -11.23 -18.77 2.39
N VAL A 284 -9.91 -18.67 2.57
CA VAL A 284 -8.94 -19.65 2.04
C VAL A 284 -9.30 -21.09 2.46
N ARG A 285 -9.71 -21.29 3.72
CA ARG A 285 -10.12 -22.60 4.24
C ARG A 285 -11.33 -23.19 3.49
N GLU A 286 -12.29 -22.37 3.11
CA GLU A 286 -13.46 -22.83 2.35
C GLU A 286 -13.04 -23.39 0.99
N ARG A 287 -12.04 -22.78 0.36
CA ARG A 287 -11.51 -23.24 -0.94
C ARG A 287 -10.74 -24.54 -0.83
N ILE A 288 -9.93 -24.70 0.21
CA ILE A 288 -9.29 -25.99 0.49
C ILE A 288 -10.34 -27.08 0.75
N ASN A 289 -11.37 -26.78 1.55
CA ASN A 289 -12.46 -27.73 1.85
C ASN A 289 -13.31 -28.07 0.61
N ALA A 290 -13.43 -27.15 -0.35
CA ALA A 290 -14.08 -27.40 -1.65
C ALA A 290 -13.27 -28.34 -2.57
N GLY A 291 -12.06 -28.72 -2.16
CA GLY A 291 -11.20 -29.66 -2.90
C GLY A 291 -10.27 -28.99 -3.92
N VAL A 292 -10.04 -27.67 -3.81
CA VAL A 292 -9.15 -26.96 -4.73
C VAL A 292 -7.70 -27.43 -4.53
N ASP A 293 -7.02 -27.82 -5.62
CA ASP A 293 -5.68 -28.41 -5.53
C ASP A 293 -4.61 -27.37 -5.17
N VAL A 294 -4.76 -26.13 -5.65
CA VAL A 294 -3.87 -24.99 -5.37
C VAL A 294 -4.67 -23.70 -5.21
N VAL A 295 -4.48 -23.01 -4.09
CA VAL A 295 -5.03 -21.67 -3.84
C VAL A 295 -3.88 -20.68 -3.67
N THR A 296 -3.96 -19.54 -4.35
CA THR A 296 -2.98 -18.46 -4.26
C THR A 296 -3.60 -17.17 -3.74
N PHE A 297 -2.89 -16.44 -2.87
CA PHE A 297 -3.35 -15.15 -2.35
C PHE A 297 -2.23 -14.24 -1.84
N SER A 298 -2.56 -12.95 -1.63
CA SER A 298 -1.62 -11.94 -1.13
C SER A 298 -1.52 -11.92 0.40
N GLY A 299 -0.31 -11.72 0.93
CA GLY A 299 -0.07 -11.56 2.38
C GLY A 299 -0.38 -10.16 2.93
N ASP A 300 -0.39 -9.14 2.08
CA ASP A 300 -0.50 -7.71 2.46
C ASP A 300 -1.86 -7.08 2.12
N LYS A 301 -2.91 -7.90 1.92
CA LYS A 301 -4.29 -7.45 1.73
C LYS A 301 -5.14 -7.71 2.98
N LEU A 302 -6.12 -8.59 2.92
CA LEU A 302 -6.99 -8.87 4.07
C LEU A 302 -6.28 -9.63 5.19
N LEU A 303 -5.24 -10.40 4.84
CA LEU A 303 -4.39 -11.06 5.84
C LEU A 303 -3.74 -10.05 6.80
N GLY A 304 -3.44 -8.82 6.33
CA GLY A 304 -2.86 -7.76 7.16
C GLY A 304 -1.39 -8.00 7.54
N GLY A 305 -0.65 -8.72 6.71
CA GLY A 305 0.77 -9.02 6.88
C GLY A 305 1.68 -8.23 5.93
N SER A 306 2.89 -8.74 5.75
CA SER A 306 3.84 -8.20 4.76
C SER A 306 3.54 -8.70 3.35
N GLN A 307 4.10 -8.02 2.33
CA GLN A 307 3.94 -8.46 0.94
C GLN A 307 4.49 -9.87 0.77
N ALA A 308 3.62 -10.78 0.31
CA ALA A 308 3.94 -12.16 0.01
C ALA A 308 2.90 -12.72 -0.98
N GLY A 309 3.30 -13.71 -1.77
CA GLY A 309 2.40 -14.60 -2.49
C GLY A 309 2.39 -15.92 -1.76
N ILE A 310 1.25 -16.28 -1.21
CA ILE A 310 1.08 -17.49 -0.42
C ILE A 310 0.39 -18.52 -1.30
N ILE A 311 0.99 -19.70 -1.40
CA ILE A 311 0.47 -20.84 -2.17
C ILE A 311 0.17 -21.94 -1.17
N VAL A 312 -1.08 -22.37 -1.09
CA VAL A 312 -1.53 -23.46 -0.22
C VAL A 312 -2.27 -24.50 -1.06
N GLY A 313 -2.22 -25.77 -0.68
CA GLY A 313 -2.93 -26.80 -1.43
C GLY A 313 -2.49 -28.22 -1.09
N ARG A 314 -2.63 -29.11 -2.07
CA ARG A 314 -2.20 -30.51 -1.98
C ARG A 314 -0.68 -30.64 -1.96
N LEU A 315 -0.19 -31.61 -1.18
CA LEU A 315 1.25 -31.85 -1.01
C LEU A 315 1.95 -32.10 -2.34
N ASP A 316 1.37 -32.93 -3.21
CA ASP A 316 1.99 -33.30 -4.47
C ASP A 316 2.09 -32.14 -5.48
N ALA A 317 1.14 -31.19 -5.44
CA ALA A 317 1.17 -29.98 -6.25
C ALA A 317 2.21 -28.98 -5.73
N ILE A 318 2.21 -28.73 -4.41
CA ILE A 318 3.17 -27.80 -3.78
C ILE A 318 4.61 -28.31 -3.93
N GLU A 319 4.86 -29.61 -3.83
CA GLU A 319 6.19 -30.19 -4.05
C GLU A 319 6.70 -30.00 -5.48
N LYS A 320 5.82 -30.05 -6.49
CA LYS A 320 6.19 -29.70 -7.88
C LYS A 320 6.56 -28.23 -7.97
N ILE A 321 5.80 -27.35 -7.32
CA ILE A 321 6.03 -25.89 -7.32
C ILE A 321 7.37 -25.55 -6.65
N ARG A 322 7.68 -26.16 -5.50
CA ARG A 322 8.96 -25.97 -4.78
C ARG A 322 10.18 -26.37 -5.62
N LYS A 323 10.05 -27.40 -6.46
CA LYS A 323 11.12 -27.90 -7.34
C LYS A 323 11.31 -27.06 -8.61
N ASN A 324 10.39 -26.15 -8.92
CA ASN A 324 10.52 -25.28 -10.09
C ASN A 324 11.71 -24.32 -9.91
N PRO A 325 12.65 -24.24 -10.87
CA PRO A 325 13.80 -23.33 -10.78
C PRO A 325 13.45 -21.85 -10.56
N LEU A 326 12.29 -21.39 -11.06
CA LEU A 326 11.80 -20.02 -10.84
C LEU A 326 11.57 -19.73 -9.36
N MET A 327 11.30 -20.75 -8.54
CA MET A 327 11.16 -20.60 -7.09
C MET A 327 12.37 -19.87 -6.49
N ARG A 328 13.58 -20.14 -6.98
CA ARG A 328 14.80 -19.50 -6.47
C ARG A 328 14.84 -18.00 -6.75
N ALA A 329 14.29 -17.56 -7.88
CA ALA A 329 14.21 -16.15 -8.27
C ALA A 329 13.08 -15.42 -7.55
N LEU A 330 11.96 -16.11 -7.28
CA LEU A 330 10.76 -15.55 -6.66
C LEU A 330 10.74 -15.70 -5.13
N ARG A 331 11.76 -16.32 -4.55
CA ARG A 331 11.88 -16.61 -3.11
C ARG A 331 11.90 -15.34 -2.27
N VAL A 332 11.12 -15.31 -1.19
CA VAL A 332 11.11 -14.20 -0.21
C VAL A 332 12.36 -14.14 0.65
N GLY A 333 12.67 -12.97 1.23
CA GLY A 333 13.76 -12.80 2.21
C GLY A 333 13.34 -13.12 3.65
N LYS A 334 14.29 -13.04 4.60
CA LYS A 334 14.03 -13.28 6.04
C LYS A 334 13.03 -12.30 6.66
N LEU A 335 13.02 -11.05 6.19
CA LEU A 335 12.17 -9.99 6.75
C LEU A 335 10.69 -10.26 6.49
N THR A 336 10.36 -10.66 5.26
CA THR A 336 9.00 -11.07 4.87
C THR A 336 8.53 -12.26 5.69
N ILE A 337 9.36 -13.31 5.82
CA ILE A 337 9.01 -14.50 6.60
C ILE A 337 8.79 -14.14 8.08
N ALA A 338 9.67 -13.34 8.68
CA ALA A 338 9.55 -12.95 10.09
C ALA A 338 8.26 -12.15 10.36
N ALA A 339 7.93 -11.18 9.51
CA ALA A 339 6.70 -10.41 9.64
C ALA A 339 5.46 -11.29 9.39
N LEU A 340 5.48 -12.13 8.35
CA LEU A 340 4.35 -12.98 8.00
C LEU A 340 4.07 -14.06 9.05
N GLU A 341 5.10 -14.75 9.55
CA GLU A 341 4.97 -15.75 10.63
C GLU A 341 4.33 -15.13 11.88
N ALA A 342 4.82 -13.96 12.29
CA ALA A 342 4.28 -13.26 13.44
C ALA A 342 2.83 -12.82 13.25
N THR A 343 2.46 -12.41 12.03
CA THR A 343 1.08 -12.12 11.67
C THR A 343 0.22 -13.39 11.72
N LEU A 344 0.66 -14.50 11.14
CA LEU A 344 -0.06 -15.78 11.17
C LEU A 344 -0.29 -16.28 12.60
N ARG A 345 0.66 -16.08 13.51
CA ARG A 345 0.48 -16.40 14.94
C ARG A 345 -0.67 -15.63 15.60
N LEU A 346 -0.95 -14.40 15.18
CA LEU A 346 -2.10 -13.64 15.73
C LEU A 346 -3.43 -14.34 15.41
N TYR A 347 -3.55 -14.94 14.23
CA TYR A 347 -4.75 -15.67 13.83
C TYR A 347 -5.02 -16.93 14.65
N LEU A 348 -4.05 -17.42 15.44
CA LEU A 348 -4.26 -18.53 16.35
C LEU A 348 -5.14 -18.16 17.57
N ASN A 349 -5.25 -16.86 17.89
CA ASN A 349 -6.10 -16.37 18.98
C ASN A 349 -7.11 -15.33 18.45
N GLU A 350 -8.26 -15.80 18.00
CA GLU A 350 -9.30 -14.94 17.41
C GLU A 350 -9.86 -13.88 18.38
N LYS A 351 -9.81 -14.13 19.71
CA LYS A 351 -10.38 -13.24 20.73
C LYS A 351 -9.71 -11.87 20.78
N GLU A 352 -8.39 -11.84 20.51
CA GLU A 352 -7.59 -10.61 20.56
C GLU A 352 -7.25 -10.09 19.16
N LEU A 353 -7.74 -10.75 18.10
CA LEU A 353 -7.31 -10.47 16.74
C LEU A 353 -7.75 -9.05 16.31
N THR A 354 -8.97 -8.65 16.65
CA THR A 354 -9.49 -7.31 16.39
C THR A 354 -8.74 -6.24 17.15
N GLU A 355 -8.02 -6.57 18.22
CA GLU A 355 -7.20 -5.64 19.01
C GLU A 355 -5.73 -5.66 18.62
N LYS A 356 -5.22 -6.74 18.01
CA LYS A 356 -3.80 -6.90 17.70
C LYS A 356 -3.45 -6.75 16.22
N LEU A 357 -4.42 -6.95 15.33
CA LEU A 357 -4.22 -6.82 13.88
C LEU A 357 -4.68 -5.42 13.41
N PRO A 358 -3.76 -4.50 13.04
CA PRO A 358 -4.11 -3.09 12.77
C PRO A 358 -5.11 -2.89 11.63
N MET A 359 -5.09 -3.79 10.64
CA MET A 359 -6.02 -3.77 9.52
C MET A 359 -7.42 -4.17 9.97
N LEU A 360 -7.56 -5.24 10.76
CA LEU A 360 -8.85 -5.67 11.29
C LEU A 360 -9.46 -4.64 12.24
N GLN A 361 -8.65 -4.04 13.13
CA GLN A 361 -9.08 -2.90 13.94
C GLN A 361 -9.77 -1.83 13.10
N ARG A 362 -9.14 -1.42 11.98
CA ARG A 362 -9.68 -0.39 11.07
C ARG A 362 -11.00 -0.84 10.45
N TYR A 363 -11.09 -2.07 9.96
CA TYR A 363 -12.32 -2.60 9.39
C TYR A 363 -13.48 -2.61 10.40
N THR A 364 -13.23 -3.03 11.64
CA THR A 364 -14.28 -3.34 12.61
C THR A 364 -14.65 -2.19 13.56
N ARG A 365 -14.08 -0.98 13.39
CA ARG A 365 -14.43 0.16 14.28
C ARG A 365 -15.94 0.44 14.25
N SER A 366 -16.51 0.64 15.42
CA SER A 366 -17.91 1.02 15.56
C SER A 366 -18.12 2.47 15.11
N LEU A 367 -19.35 2.80 14.68
CA LEU A 367 -19.71 4.19 14.37
C LEU A 367 -19.62 5.12 15.60
N ALA A 368 -19.82 4.59 16.81
CA ALA A 368 -19.68 5.35 18.05
C ALA A 368 -18.23 5.81 18.27
N GLU A 369 -17.27 4.90 18.15
CA GLU A 369 -15.83 5.23 18.26
C GLU A 369 -15.37 6.17 17.15
N LEU A 370 -15.89 6.00 15.94
CA LEU A 370 -15.62 6.91 14.84
C LEU A 370 -16.14 8.31 15.12
N ARG A 371 -17.38 8.42 15.62
CA ARG A 371 -17.96 9.72 15.95
C ARG A 371 -17.13 10.44 17.00
N GLU A 372 -16.80 9.76 18.11
CA GLU A 372 -15.98 10.32 19.17
C GLU A 372 -14.62 10.82 18.67
N SER A 373 -13.88 9.98 17.94
CA SER A 373 -12.55 10.34 17.41
C SER A 373 -12.60 11.43 16.33
N THR A 374 -13.62 11.43 15.47
CA THR A 374 -13.79 12.42 14.39
C THR A 374 -14.21 13.78 14.95
N GLU A 375 -15.12 13.80 15.92
CA GLU A 375 -15.52 15.03 16.64
C GLU A 375 -14.36 15.62 17.43
N LYS A 376 -13.56 14.76 18.10
CA LYS A 376 -12.33 15.18 18.78
C LYS A 376 -11.34 15.84 17.81
N LEU A 377 -11.13 15.25 16.63
CA LEU A 377 -10.28 15.85 15.59
C LEU A 377 -10.85 17.18 15.12
N ALA A 378 -12.13 17.25 14.76
CA ALA A 378 -12.78 18.48 14.31
C ALA A 378 -12.66 19.61 15.34
N HIS A 379 -12.86 19.30 16.63
CA HIS A 379 -12.73 20.29 17.70
C HIS A 379 -11.31 20.85 17.82
N GLN A 380 -10.27 20.01 17.66
CA GLN A 380 -8.88 20.45 17.68
C GLN A 380 -8.52 21.28 16.44
N LEU A 381 -9.01 20.89 15.26
CA LEU A 381 -8.81 21.64 14.02
C LEU A 381 -9.50 23.00 14.08
N GLN A 382 -10.74 23.06 14.59
CA GLN A 382 -11.49 24.30 14.75
C GLN A 382 -10.79 25.30 15.66
N LYS A 383 -10.13 24.82 16.73
CA LYS A 383 -9.30 25.66 17.62
C LYS A 383 -8.10 26.28 16.92
N ILE A 384 -7.50 25.56 15.97
CA ILE A 384 -6.31 26.04 15.23
C ILE A 384 -6.73 27.03 14.16
N PHE A 385 -7.76 26.69 13.38
CA PHE A 385 -8.14 27.47 12.21
C PHE A 385 -9.02 28.68 12.53
N GLY A 386 -9.74 28.66 13.66
CA GLY A 386 -10.72 29.68 13.99
C GLY A 386 -11.77 29.82 12.87
N ASP A 387 -12.20 31.05 12.59
CA ASP A 387 -13.22 31.30 11.56
C ASP A 387 -12.68 31.29 10.12
N THR A 388 -11.37 31.07 9.94
CA THR A 388 -10.70 31.11 8.64
C THR A 388 -11.01 29.87 7.80
N VAL A 389 -11.19 28.71 8.45
CA VAL A 389 -11.50 27.44 7.81
C VAL A 389 -12.80 26.91 8.39
N GLN A 390 -13.75 26.58 7.53
CA GLN A 390 -14.97 25.90 7.94
C GLN A 390 -14.63 24.44 8.23
N VAL A 391 -14.86 24.01 9.47
CA VAL A 391 -14.63 22.63 9.93
C VAL A 391 -15.97 22.00 10.25
N THR A 392 -16.38 20.97 9.51
CA THR A 392 -17.64 20.25 9.77
C THR A 392 -17.40 18.74 9.88
N VAL A 393 -18.24 18.05 10.66
CA VAL A 393 -18.28 16.59 10.72
C VAL A 393 -19.51 16.12 9.98
N GLU A 394 -19.33 15.21 9.02
CA GLU A 394 -20.42 14.66 8.22
C GLU A 394 -20.29 13.14 8.11
N ASP A 395 -21.43 12.47 7.89
CA ASP A 395 -21.45 11.04 7.56
C ASP A 395 -20.66 10.81 6.26
N SER A 396 -19.90 9.71 6.23
CA SER A 396 -19.02 9.35 5.11
C SER A 396 -19.10 7.86 4.83
N THR A 397 -18.47 7.44 3.75
CA THR A 397 -18.23 6.04 3.43
C THR A 397 -16.74 5.79 3.24
N ALA A 398 -16.23 4.82 4.00
CA ALA A 398 -14.88 4.30 3.88
C ALA A 398 -14.84 3.12 2.90
N GLN A 399 -13.67 2.90 2.29
CA GLN A 399 -13.42 1.79 1.38
C GLN A 399 -12.48 0.80 2.06
N LEU A 400 -12.74 -0.50 1.87
CA LEU A 400 -11.81 -1.52 2.38
C LEU A 400 -10.48 -1.47 1.62
N GLY A 401 -10.51 -1.20 0.31
CA GLY A 401 -9.31 -0.95 -0.49
C GLY A 401 -8.87 -2.11 -1.38
N SER A 402 -7.64 -2.03 -1.88
CA SER A 402 -7.26 -2.52 -3.20
C SER A 402 -7.24 -4.04 -3.38
N GLY A 403 -8.16 -4.53 -4.21
CA GLY A 403 -8.11 -5.90 -4.70
C GLY A 403 -8.57 -6.93 -3.68
N SER A 404 -9.53 -6.59 -2.83
CA SER A 404 -10.35 -7.55 -2.08
C SER A 404 -11.83 -7.25 -2.25
N LEU A 405 -12.29 -6.05 -1.86
CA LEU A 405 -13.71 -5.68 -1.90
C LEU A 405 -13.89 -4.29 -2.56
N PRO A 406 -14.15 -4.25 -3.89
CA PRO A 406 -14.08 -3.02 -4.70
C PRO A 406 -15.32 -2.15 -4.66
N VAL A 407 -16.48 -2.74 -4.37
CA VAL A 407 -17.78 -2.04 -4.36
C VAL A 407 -18.26 -1.79 -2.94
N ASP A 408 -17.80 -2.58 -1.97
CA ASP A 408 -18.31 -2.47 -0.62
C ASP A 408 -17.73 -1.28 0.13
N THR A 409 -18.65 -0.50 0.69
CA THR A 409 -18.35 0.64 1.53
C THR A 409 -18.73 0.36 2.97
N LEU A 410 -17.91 0.84 3.91
CA LEU A 410 -18.23 0.83 5.32
C LEU A 410 -18.78 2.21 5.73
N PRO A 411 -19.89 2.28 6.49
CA PRO A 411 -20.33 3.52 7.10
C PRO A 411 -19.20 4.18 7.90
N SER A 412 -19.02 5.49 7.78
CA SER A 412 -17.95 6.23 8.44
C SER A 412 -18.38 7.65 8.81
N LEU A 413 -17.47 8.43 9.41
CA LEU A 413 -17.59 9.88 9.56
C LEU A 413 -16.31 10.53 9.06
N ALA A 414 -16.42 11.76 8.54
CA ALA A 414 -15.27 12.53 8.08
C ALA A 414 -15.32 13.97 8.60
N VAL A 415 -14.14 14.54 8.83
CA VAL A 415 -13.97 15.98 9.00
C VAL A 415 -13.78 16.61 7.63
N ASN A 416 -14.63 17.57 7.27
CA ASN A 416 -14.51 18.37 6.08
C ASN A 416 -13.87 19.72 6.42
N LEU A 417 -12.91 20.13 5.59
CA LEU A 417 -12.26 21.44 5.63
C LEU A 417 -12.57 22.20 4.35
N HIS A 418 -13.02 23.44 4.50
CA HIS A 418 -13.29 24.35 3.38
C HIS A 418 -12.82 25.76 3.70
N VAL A 419 -12.15 26.38 2.72
CA VAL A 419 -11.72 27.77 2.77
C VAL A 419 -12.26 28.45 1.52
N PRO A 420 -13.19 29.42 1.62
CA PRO A 420 -13.86 29.99 0.44
C PRO A 420 -12.91 30.57 -0.63
N GLN A 421 -11.74 31.07 -0.20
CA GLN A 421 -10.75 31.70 -1.06
C GLN A 421 -9.65 30.75 -1.56
N ILE A 422 -9.58 29.50 -1.07
CA ILE A 422 -8.52 28.55 -1.40
C ILE A 422 -9.16 27.23 -1.84
N SER A 423 -8.82 26.76 -3.05
CA SER A 423 -9.34 25.48 -3.57
C SER A 423 -9.01 24.30 -2.66
N ALA A 424 -9.87 23.28 -2.65
CA ALA A 424 -9.63 22.08 -1.86
C ALA A 424 -8.35 21.34 -2.31
N GLU A 425 -7.99 21.41 -3.58
CA GLU A 425 -6.75 20.87 -4.14
C GLU A 425 -5.51 21.59 -3.59
N THR A 426 -5.55 22.92 -3.50
CA THR A 426 -4.48 23.73 -2.90
C THR A 426 -4.36 23.41 -1.41
N LEU A 427 -5.48 23.36 -0.68
CA LEU A 427 -5.48 22.97 0.72
C LEU A 427 -4.90 21.57 0.92
N ALA A 428 -5.29 20.61 0.08
CA ALA A 428 -4.73 19.26 0.09
C ALA A 428 -3.21 19.26 -0.19
N ALA A 429 -2.74 20.12 -1.11
CA ALA A 429 -1.31 20.29 -1.37
C ALA A 429 -0.55 20.83 -0.15
N HIS A 430 -1.14 21.75 0.60
CA HIS A 430 -0.55 22.25 1.84
C HIS A 430 -0.37 21.17 2.90
N PHE A 431 -1.36 20.28 3.05
CA PHE A 431 -1.27 19.12 3.94
C PHE A 431 -0.26 18.07 3.45
N ARG A 432 -0.14 17.85 2.13
CA ARG A 432 0.88 16.96 1.55
C ARG A 432 2.32 17.50 1.73
N ALA A 433 2.46 18.81 1.81
CA ALA A 433 3.74 19.50 1.95
C ALA A 433 4.22 19.59 3.41
N GLN A 434 3.47 19.06 4.38
CA GLN A 434 3.92 19.00 5.77
C GLN A 434 5.04 17.96 5.97
N PRO A 435 5.85 18.07 7.04
CA PRO A 435 6.94 17.13 7.32
C PRO A 435 6.47 15.67 7.34
N ILE A 436 5.32 15.42 7.99
CA ILE A 436 4.54 14.19 7.85
C ILE A 436 3.32 14.52 6.99
N PRO A 437 3.30 14.09 5.71
CA PRO A 437 2.19 14.38 4.82
C PRO A 437 0.87 13.81 5.33
N VAL A 438 -0.20 14.58 5.21
CA VAL A 438 -1.57 14.13 5.48
C VAL A 438 -2.33 14.01 4.16
N ILE A 439 -2.87 12.82 3.89
CA ILE A 439 -3.59 12.52 2.66
C ILE A 439 -5.08 12.37 2.96
N GLY A 440 -5.88 13.34 2.53
CA GLY A 440 -7.34 13.28 2.51
C GLY A 440 -7.91 13.07 1.11
N ARG A 441 -9.24 13.04 0.99
CA ARG A 441 -9.95 13.07 -0.29
C ARG A 441 -10.46 14.47 -0.59
N VAL A 442 -10.37 14.91 -1.84
CA VAL A 442 -11.05 16.13 -2.29
C VAL A 442 -12.39 15.72 -2.91
N GLN A 443 -13.47 16.29 -2.42
CA GLN A 443 -14.82 16.05 -2.93
C GLN A 443 -15.74 17.23 -2.61
N ASP A 444 -16.47 17.71 -3.61
CA ASP A 444 -17.39 18.85 -3.54
C ASP A 444 -16.71 20.15 -3.01
N GLU A 445 -15.50 20.48 -3.51
CA GLU A 445 -14.67 21.62 -3.06
C GLU A 445 -14.32 21.61 -1.56
N ARG A 446 -14.24 20.42 -0.97
CA ARG A 446 -13.81 20.21 0.43
C ARG A 446 -12.71 19.17 0.51
N LEU A 447 -11.74 19.42 1.39
CA LEU A 447 -10.77 18.42 1.81
C LEU A 447 -11.36 17.59 2.96
N ARG A 448 -11.48 16.28 2.74
CA ARG A 448 -12.09 15.33 3.67
C ARG A 448 -11.03 14.46 4.34
N PHE A 449 -11.08 14.41 5.66
CA PHE A 449 -10.32 13.47 6.49
C PHE A 449 -11.29 12.45 7.10
N ASP A 450 -11.32 11.25 6.52
CA ASP A 450 -12.19 10.18 6.99
C ASP A 450 -11.64 9.54 8.26
N GLY A 451 -12.46 9.53 9.31
CA GLY A 451 -12.08 9.05 10.63
C GLY A 451 -11.71 7.57 10.65
N ARG A 452 -12.16 6.75 9.69
CA ARG A 452 -11.92 5.29 9.66
C ARG A 452 -10.46 4.92 9.78
N THR A 453 -9.58 5.66 9.11
CA THR A 453 -8.14 5.40 9.06
C THR A 453 -7.32 6.24 10.04
N VAL A 454 -7.98 7.09 10.84
CA VAL A 454 -7.35 8.01 11.79
C VAL A 454 -7.51 7.50 13.22
N PHE A 455 -6.40 7.13 13.86
CA PHE A 455 -6.32 6.81 15.29
C PHE A 455 -5.60 7.95 16.02
N GLU A 456 -5.33 7.80 17.32
CA GLU A 456 -4.73 8.84 18.16
C GLU A 456 -3.38 9.36 17.61
N THR A 457 -2.53 8.46 17.09
CA THR A 457 -1.24 8.85 16.50
C THR A 457 -1.44 9.68 15.22
N GLU A 458 -2.29 9.22 14.31
CA GLU A 458 -2.60 9.97 13.09
C GLU A 458 -3.29 11.31 13.40
N LEU A 459 -4.22 11.33 14.36
CA LEU A 459 -4.90 12.54 14.82
C LEU A 459 -3.88 13.59 15.29
N ALA A 460 -2.92 13.19 16.12
CA ALA A 460 -1.87 14.09 16.59
C ALA A 460 -1.05 14.68 15.43
N HIS A 461 -0.71 13.86 14.43
CA HIS A 461 -0.02 14.32 13.23
C HIS A 461 -0.86 15.26 12.36
N ILE A 462 -2.18 15.02 12.23
CA ILE A 462 -3.09 15.91 11.50
C ILE A 462 -3.17 17.28 12.19
N VAL A 463 -3.25 17.28 13.52
CA VAL A 463 -3.32 18.51 14.32
C VAL A 463 -2.02 19.32 14.22
N GLU A 464 -0.86 18.65 14.21
CA GLU A 464 0.42 19.33 14.00
C GLU A 464 0.52 19.90 12.57
N ALA A 465 0.16 19.10 11.57
CA ALA A 465 0.09 19.53 10.18
C ALA A 465 -0.82 20.75 10.00
N ALA A 466 -1.97 20.81 10.69
CA ALA A 466 -2.90 21.92 10.62
C ALA A 466 -2.30 23.27 11.05
N LYS A 467 -1.40 23.28 12.04
CA LYS A 467 -0.69 24.50 12.46
C LYS A 467 0.17 25.06 11.32
N GLY A 468 0.98 24.20 10.70
CA GLY A 468 1.82 24.60 9.56
C GLY A 468 1.00 24.95 8.31
N VAL A 469 -0.18 24.34 8.12
CA VAL A 469 -1.10 24.70 7.04
C VAL A 469 -1.74 26.07 7.30
N MET A 470 -2.08 26.40 8.54
CA MET A 470 -2.69 27.68 8.89
C MET A 470 -1.78 28.87 8.54
N GLU A 471 -0.47 28.74 8.76
CA GLU A 471 0.51 29.75 8.35
C GLU A 471 0.49 29.99 6.83
N LYS A 472 0.40 28.92 6.03
CA LYS A 472 0.30 29.04 4.56
C LYS A 472 -1.00 29.69 4.10
N ILE A 473 -2.11 29.32 4.72
CA ILE A 473 -3.42 29.93 4.45
C ILE A 473 -3.36 31.45 4.71
N GLN A 474 -2.79 31.87 5.84
CA GLN A 474 -2.66 33.30 6.16
C GLN A 474 -1.81 34.05 5.13
N VAL A 475 -0.72 33.45 4.66
CA VAL A 475 0.12 34.05 3.60
C VAL A 475 -0.69 34.25 2.32
N GLU A 476 -1.42 33.25 1.85
CA GLU A 476 -2.21 33.34 0.61
C GLU A 476 -3.36 34.34 0.70
N LEU A 477 -4.05 34.39 1.84
CA LEU A 477 -5.13 35.35 2.07
C LEU A 477 -4.60 36.79 2.04
N ASN A 478 -3.40 37.04 2.61
CA ASN A 478 -2.78 38.36 2.61
C ASN A 478 -2.29 38.81 1.23
N HIS A 479 -1.99 37.89 0.31
CA HIS A 479 -1.59 38.21 -1.08
C HIS A 479 -2.79 38.40 -2.03
N SER A 480 -3.99 38.03 -1.58
CA SER A 480 -5.23 38.11 -2.36
C SER A 480 -6.07 39.38 -2.10
N THR A 481 -5.64 40.19 -1.13
CA THR A 481 -6.08 41.58 -0.84
C THR A 481 -5.06 42.57 -1.36
#